data_AF-A0A2V7L1U2-F1
#
_entry.id   AF-A0A2V7L1U2-F1
#
_cell.length_a   1.000
_cell.length_b   1.000
_cell.length_c   1.000
_cell.angle_alpha   90.00
_cell.angle_beta   90.00
_cell.angle_gamma   90.00
#
_symmetry.space_group_name_H-M   'P 1'
#
loop_
_entity.id
_entity.type
_entity.pdbx_description
1 polymer ?
#
loop_
_entity_poly.entity_id
_entity_poly.type
_entity_poly.pdbx_seq_one_letter_code
_entity_poly.pdbx_strand_id
1 'polypeptide(L)'
;MRIQASGSVEGMRPLPDIPIAVITSMKSDETSRYVNGTARGHEVWRSLHDEWFRRSRNGIHTVTTRSGHGIQADEPGLVMQAIRFVLDRVQP
;
A
#
# COMPACT_ATOMS: atom_id res chain seq x y z
N MET A 1 5.58 -0.78 -22.88
CA MET A 1 4.32 -0.24 -22.32
C MET A 1 3.41 -1.42 -22.01
N ARG A 2 3.05 -1.65 -20.75
CA ARG A 2 2.11 -2.72 -20.35
C ARG A 2 0.92 -2.04 -19.70
N ILE A 3 -0.23 -2.05 -20.38
CA ILE A 3 -1.51 -1.58 -19.83
C ILE A 3 -2.13 -2.77 -19.13
N GLN A 4 -2.48 -2.65 -17.85
CA GLN A 4 -3.30 -3.64 -17.16
C GLN A 4 -4.57 -2.94 -16.66
N ALA A 5 -5.72 -3.49 -17.04
CA ALA A 5 -7.02 -3.02 -16.58
C ALA A 5 -7.33 -3.61 -15.19
N SER A 6 -8.17 -2.92 -14.43
CA SER A 6 -8.69 -3.44 -13.16
C SER A 6 -9.38 -4.79 -13.40
N GLY A 7 -9.01 -5.81 -12.61
CA GLY A 7 -9.73 -7.09 -12.54
C GLY A 7 -8.91 -8.33 -12.90
N SER A 8 -7.90 -8.20 -13.77
CA SER A 8 -7.04 -9.35 -14.11
C SER A 8 -5.69 -8.89 -14.60
N VAL A 9 -4.65 -9.48 -13.99
CA VAL A 9 -3.30 -9.46 -14.53
C VAL A 9 -3.11 -10.82 -15.17
N GLU A 10 -2.75 -10.85 -16.45
CA GLU A 10 -2.47 -12.09 -17.17
C GLU A 10 -1.48 -12.96 -16.38
N GLY A 11 -1.89 -14.19 -16.06
CA GLY A 11 -1.14 -15.11 -15.20
C GLY A 11 -1.41 -15.00 -13.68
N MET A 12 -2.28 -14.10 -13.22
CA MET A 12 -2.64 -13.95 -11.81
C MET A 12 -4.15 -14.12 -11.57
N ARG A 13 -4.49 -14.83 -10.48
CA ARG A 13 -5.88 -14.91 -10.00
C ARG A 13 -6.34 -13.53 -9.48
N PRO A 14 -7.63 -13.19 -9.59
CA PRO A 14 -8.19 -12.01 -8.92
C PRO A 14 -7.91 -12.07 -7.41
N LEU A 15 -7.74 -10.91 -6.78
CA LEU A 15 -7.67 -10.86 -5.32
C LEU A 15 -9.00 -11.39 -4.76
N PRO A 16 -8.97 -12.29 -3.75
CA PRO A 16 -10.18 -12.71 -3.08
C PRO A 16 -10.85 -11.48 -2.43
N ASP A 17 -12.17 -11.51 -2.29
CA ASP A 17 -12.92 -10.42 -1.66
C ASP A 17 -12.76 -10.49 -0.13
N ILE A 18 -11.63 -10.02 0.35
CA ILE A 18 -11.24 -10.01 1.76
C ILE A 18 -10.91 -8.58 2.20
N PRO A 19 -11.09 -8.23 3.50
CA PRO A 19 -10.65 -6.95 4.03
C PRO A 19 -9.12 -6.79 3.89
N ILE A 20 -8.68 -5.71 3.26
CA ILE A 20 -7.25 -5.40 3.05
C ILE A 20 -6.93 -4.00 3.58
N ALA A 21 -5.87 -3.86 4.37
CA ALA A 21 -5.29 -2.57 4.70
C ALA A 21 -3.87 -2.47 4.13
N VAL A 22 -3.62 -1.45 3.31
CA VAL A 22 -2.29 -1.11 2.78
C VAL A 22 -1.82 0.18 3.44
N ILE A 23 -0.58 0.19 3.94
CA ILE A 23 0.07 1.39 4.46
C ILE A 23 1.35 1.61 3.65
N THR A 24 1.46 2.75 2.98
CA THR A 24 2.60 3.07 2.11
C THR A 24 3.37 4.25 2.66
N SER A 25 4.65 4.03 2.95
CA SER A 25 5.59 5.12 3.23
C SER A 25 5.92 5.87 1.94
N MET A 26 5.92 7.20 2.04
CA MET A 26 6.37 8.15 1.03
C MET A 26 7.49 9.04 1.55
N LYS A 27 8.10 8.67 2.68
CA LYS A 27 9.23 9.41 3.25
C LYS A 27 10.46 9.18 2.38
N SER A 28 10.75 10.10 1.48
CA SER A 28 11.95 10.07 0.65
C SER A 28 13.21 10.51 1.39
N ASP A 29 14.35 10.02 0.91
CA ASP A 29 15.70 10.43 1.27
C ASP A 29 16.41 10.89 -0.01
N GLU A 30 16.69 12.19 -0.11
CA GLU A 30 17.36 12.80 -1.26
C GLU A 30 18.81 12.32 -1.44
N THR A 31 19.40 11.76 -0.38
CA THR A 31 20.76 11.18 -0.41
C THR A 31 20.77 9.69 -0.75
N SER A 32 19.59 9.08 -0.89
CA SER A 32 19.46 7.65 -1.18
C SER A 32 20.15 7.29 -2.50
N ARG A 33 21.00 6.27 -2.46
CA ARG A 33 21.60 5.65 -3.65
C ARG A 33 20.67 4.62 -4.31
N TYR A 34 19.58 4.26 -3.64
CA TYR A 34 18.61 3.29 -4.14
C TYR A 34 17.33 3.98 -4.60
N VAL A 35 16.77 3.51 -5.71
CA VAL A 35 15.55 4.08 -6.31
C VAL A 35 14.41 4.12 -5.31
N ASN A 36 14.26 3.09 -4.47
CA ASN A 36 13.23 2.98 -3.44
C ASN A 36 13.41 3.93 -2.25
N GLY A 37 14.44 4.79 -2.23
CA GLY A 37 14.54 5.90 -1.28
C GLY A 37 14.31 7.28 -1.93
N THR A 38 14.33 7.37 -3.26
CA THR A 38 14.16 8.65 -3.97
C THR A 38 12.70 9.08 -4.04
N ALA A 39 12.44 10.39 -4.14
CA ALA A 39 11.09 10.92 -4.35
C ALA A 39 10.42 10.32 -5.59
N ARG A 40 11.14 10.25 -6.72
CA ARG A 40 10.61 9.69 -7.97
C ARG A 40 10.32 8.19 -7.85
N GLY A 41 11.17 7.42 -7.18
CA GLY A 41 10.90 6.01 -6.92
C GLY A 41 9.66 5.80 -6.06
N HIS A 42 9.45 6.63 -5.03
CA HIS A 42 8.24 6.61 -4.23
C HIS A 42 6.98 6.99 -5.01
N GLU A 43 7.03 7.96 -5.94
CA GLU A 43 5.89 8.28 -6.81
C GLU A 43 5.45 7.07 -7.66
N VAL A 44 6.42 6.35 -8.24
CA VAL A 44 6.16 5.14 -9.01
C VAL A 44 5.60 4.05 -8.09
N TRP A 45 6.21 3.85 -6.93
CA TRP A 45 5.77 2.88 -5.92
C TRP A 45 4.34 3.11 -5.47
N ARG A 46 3.99 4.36 -5.13
CA ARG A 46 2.61 4.77 -4.81
C ARG A 46 1.66 4.46 -5.94
N SER A 47 2.03 4.82 -7.17
CA SER A 47 1.15 4.60 -8.34
C SER A 47 0.85 3.11 -8.55
N LEU A 48 1.85 2.25 -8.34
CA LEU A 48 1.68 0.79 -8.42
C LEU A 48 0.79 0.26 -7.28
N HIS A 49 0.96 0.78 -6.06
CA HIS A 49 0.08 0.46 -4.93
C HIS A 49 -1.36 0.92 -5.18
N ASP A 50 -1.56 2.14 -5.68
CA ASP A 50 -2.88 2.68 -6.03
C ASP A 50 -3.56 1.83 -7.13
N GLU A 51 -2.80 1.38 -8.14
CA GLU A 51 -3.29 0.48 -9.19
C GLU A 51 -3.70 -0.88 -8.66
N TRP A 52 -2.86 -1.48 -7.82
CA TRP A 52 -3.18 -2.75 -7.18
C TRP A 52 -4.39 -2.64 -6.25
N PHE A 53 -4.43 -1.58 -5.42
CA PHE A 53 -5.48 -1.36 -4.43
C PHE A 53 -6.85 -1.12 -5.07
N ARG A 54 -6.92 -0.46 -6.25
CA ARG A 54 -8.16 -0.28 -7.02
C ARG A 54 -8.89 -1.58 -7.38
N ARG A 55 -8.25 -2.74 -7.21
CA ARG A 55 -8.84 -4.06 -7.43
C ARG A 55 -9.57 -4.60 -6.19
N SER A 56 -9.34 -4.02 -5.02
CA SER A 56 -10.06 -4.35 -3.79
C SER A 56 -11.41 -3.63 -3.77
N ARG A 57 -12.46 -4.35 -3.36
CA ARG A 57 -13.76 -3.76 -3.02
C ARG A 57 -13.95 -3.58 -1.51
N ASN A 58 -13.00 -4.07 -0.72
CA ASN A 58 -13.07 -4.12 0.72
C ASN A 58 -11.70 -3.80 1.32
N GLY A 59 -11.31 -2.53 1.28
CA GLY A 59 -10.00 -2.17 1.83
C GLY A 59 -9.81 -0.70 2.09
N ILE A 60 -8.68 -0.38 2.71
CA ILE A 60 -8.13 0.97 2.86
C ILE A 60 -6.69 1.01 2.36
N HIS A 61 -6.33 2.14 1.78
CA HIS A 61 -4.94 2.45 1.45
C HIS A 61 -4.58 3.78 2.07
N THR A 62 -3.69 3.73 3.07
CA THR A 62 -3.19 4.91 3.76
C THR A 62 -1.76 5.19 3.32
N VAL A 63 -1.45 6.47 3.15
CA VAL A 63 -0.14 6.95 2.73
C VAL A 63 0.40 7.87 3.81
N THR A 64 1.69 7.75 4.16
CA THR A 64 2.34 8.59 5.17
C THR A 64 3.72 9.05 4.71
N THR A 65 4.07 10.30 4.99
CA THR A 65 5.43 10.84 4.84
C THR A 65 6.18 10.89 6.16
N ARG A 66 5.54 10.50 7.28
CA ARG A 66 6.11 10.60 8.63
C ARG A 66 7.01 9.41 8.98
N SER A 67 6.69 8.23 8.44
CA SER A 67 7.43 6.98 8.65
C SER A 67 8.26 6.57 7.45
N GLY A 68 9.41 5.92 7.68
CA GLY A 68 10.19 5.23 6.65
C GLY A 68 9.71 3.79 6.41
N HIS A 69 10.64 2.88 6.10
CA HIS A 69 10.33 1.45 5.88
C HIS A 69 9.72 0.79 7.13
N GLY A 70 10.15 1.21 8.33
CA GLY A 70 9.69 0.67 9.62
C GLY A 70 8.45 1.37 10.17
N ILE A 71 7.36 1.43 9.40
CA ILE A 71 6.12 2.15 9.80
C ILE A 71 5.58 1.68 11.16
N GLN A 72 5.70 0.39 11.48
CA GLN A 72 5.27 -0.15 12.77
C GLN A 72 6.07 0.39 13.97
N ALA A 73 7.31 0.82 13.75
CA ALA A 73 8.14 1.43 14.78
C ALA A 73 7.90 2.95 14.87
N ASP A 74 7.79 3.61 13.71
CA ASP A 74 7.65 5.07 13.61
C ASP A 74 6.21 5.54 13.93
N GLU A 75 5.18 4.82 13.47
CA GLU A 75 3.76 5.12 13.64
C GLU A 75 2.95 3.88 14.09
N PRO A 76 3.21 3.31 15.28
CA PRO A 76 2.50 2.11 15.76
C PRO A 76 0.98 2.31 15.82
N GLY A 77 0.51 3.53 16.13
CA GLY A 77 -0.90 3.86 16.14
C GLY A 77 -1.58 3.78 14.76
N LEU A 78 -0.86 4.09 13.68
CA LEU A 78 -1.36 3.94 12.31
C LEU A 78 -1.53 2.45 11.97
N VAL A 79 -0.56 1.62 12.37
CA VAL A 79 -0.63 0.17 12.18
C VAL A 79 -1.78 -0.44 12.99
N MET A 80 -1.97 -0.03 14.24
CA MET A 80 -3.09 -0.51 15.07
C MET A 80 -4.45 -0.17 14.47
N GLN A 81 -4.61 1.02 13.88
CA GLN A 81 -5.85 1.40 13.18
C GLN A 81 -6.10 0.53 11.95
N ALA A 82 -5.06 0.23 11.17
CA ALA A 82 -5.15 -0.66 10.01
C ALA A 82 -5.53 -2.10 10.42
N ILE A 83 -4.96 -2.62 11.50
CA ILE A 83 -5.33 -3.93 12.06
C ILE A 83 -6.81 -3.92 12.47
N ARG A 84 -7.25 -2.87 13.19
CA ARG A 84 -8.64 -2.75 13.66
C ARG A 84 -9.62 -2.68 12.50
N PHE A 85 -9.30 -1.92 11.45
CA PHE A 85 -10.07 -1.87 10.21
C PHE A 85 -10.35 -3.27 9.62
N VAL A 86 -9.33 -4.15 9.61
CA VAL A 86 -9.45 -5.53 9.13
C VAL A 86 -10.29 -6.36 10.08
N LEU A 87 -10.02 -6.30 11.38
CA LEU A 87 -10.73 -7.07 12.41
C LEU A 87 -12.22 -6.75 12.45
N ASP A 88 -12.60 -5.48 12.38
CA ASP A 88 -13.99 -5.02 12.37
C ASP A 88 -14.80 -5.55 11.18
N ARG A 89 -14.15 -6.10 10.15
CA ARG A 89 -14.79 -6.64 8.93
C ARG A 89 -14.75 -8.15 8.81
N VAL A 90 -14.02 -8.83 9.69
CA VAL A 90 -13.96 -10.30 9.75
C VAL A 90 -14.62 -10.87 11.00
N GLN A 91 -14.84 -10.05 12.03
CA GLN A 91 -15.61 -10.45 13.20
C GLN A 91 -17.10 -10.48 12.86
N PRO A 92 -17.83 -11.54 13.28
CA PRO A 92 -19.27 -11.65 13.09
C PRO A 92 -20.08 -10.68 13.96
#